data_AF-A0A183J8Q7-F1
#
_entry.id   AF-A0A183J8Q7-F1
#
_cell.length_a   1.000
_cell.length_b   1.000
_cell.length_c   1.000
_cell.angle_alpha   90.00
_cell.angle_beta   90.00
_cell.angle_gamma   90.00
#
_symmetry.space_group_name_H-M   'P 1'
#
loop_
_entity.id
_entity.type
_entity.pdbx_description
1 polymer ?
#
loop_
_entity_poly.entity_id
_entity_poly.type
_entity_poly.pdbx_seq_one_letter_code
_entity_poly.pdbx_strand_id
1 'polypeptide(L)'
;MELNLVQQCTSFLLDALKNDRPEDGPLQTRLLEMNLLSAPQVADAILGNNMFHHYDRAHVAQLCENAGLLQRALEHYTDLYDIKRAVVHTHLLKPDWLVNYFGSLSVEDSLECLKAMLQANIRQNLQVVVQISTKYHEQLTTQALIDLFESFKSFEGLFYFLGSIVNFSQDPEVHFKYIQVRMSSPY
;
A
#
# COMPACT_ATOMS: atom_id res chain seq x y z
N MET A 1 -20.39 23.59 18.47
CA MET A 1 -21.19 22.87 19.49
C MET A 1 -21.24 21.37 19.15
N GLU A 2 -21.44 21.00 17.87
CA GLU A 2 -21.44 19.60 17.41
C GLU A 2 -20.12 18.83 17.63
N LEU A 3 -18.95 19.44 17.37
CA LEU A 3 -17.65 18.78 17.61
C LEU A 3 -17.41 18.38 19.08
N ASN A 4 -17.94 19.15 20.04
CA ASN A 4 -17.82 18.81 21.46
C ASN A 4 -18.71 17.62 21.86
N LEU A 5 -19.87 17.46 21.21
CA LEU A 5 -20.73 16.31 21.43
C LEU A 5 -20.13 15.04 20.85
N VAL A 6 -19.45 15.14 19.69
CA VAL A 6 -18.72 14.03 19.07
C VAL A 6 -17.62 13.52 20.00
N GLN A 7 -16.81 14.39 20.60
CA GLN A 7 -15.75 13.96 21.54
C GLN A 7 -16.31 13.25 22.77
N GLN A 8 -17.41 13.76 23.35
CA GLN A 8 -18.07 13.12 24.50
C GLN A 8 -18.67 11.75 24.14
N CYS A 9 -19.32 11.66 22.97
CA CYS A 9 -19.83 10.38 22.45
C CYS A 9 -18.71 9.39 22.18
N THR A 10 -17.58 9.84 21.60
CA THR A 10 -16.40 9.01 21.36
C THR A 10 -15.87 8.45 22.68
N SER A 11 -15.68 9.27 23.72
CA SER A 11 -15.21 8.79 25.03
C SER A 11 -16.16 7.75 25.64
N PHE A 12 -17.46 8.00 25.59
CA PHE A 12 -18.47 7.08 26.11
C PHE A 12 -18.47 5.74 25.37
N LEU A 13 -18.42 5.77 24.04
CA LEU A 13 -18.39 4.57 23.22
C LEU A 13 -17.07 3.80 23.38
N LEU A 14 -15.93 4.47 23.53
CA LEU A 14 -14.65 3.81 23.82
C LEU A 14 -14.72 3.00 25.13
N ASP A 15 -15.32 3.57 26.18
CA ASP A 15 -15.50 2.86 27.47
C ASP A 15 -16.49 1.70 27.37
N ALA A 16 -17.57 1.86 26.60
CA ALA A 16 -18.57 0.82 26.39
C ALA A 16 -18.02 -0.35 25.55
N LEU A 17 -17.23 -0.05 24.52
CA LEU A 17 -16.71 -1.00 23.53
C LEU A 17 -15.36 -1.62 23.91
N LYS A 18 -14.80 -1.29 25.08
CA LYS A 18 -13.46 -1.75 25.53
C LYS A 18 -13.27 -3.26 25.58
N ASN A 19 -14.35 -4.03 25.60
CA ASN A 19 -14.32 -5.50 25.62
C ASN A 19 -14.25 -6.12 24.22
N ASP A 20 -14.24 -5.30 23.16
CA ASP A 20 -14.16 -5.71 21.75
C ASP A 20 -15.03 -6.92 21.41
N ARG A 21 -16.32 -6.84 21.76
CA ARG A 21 -17.23 -7.96 21.56
C ARG A 21 -17.75 -7.98 20.13
N PRO A 22 -17.94 -9.15 19.51
CA PRO A 22 -18.48 -9.25 18.15
C PRO A 22 -19.91 -8.72 18.03
N GLU A 23 -20.70 -8.79 19.11
CA GLU A 23 -22.05 -8.22 19.19
C GLU A 23 -22.06 -6.69 19.00
N ASP A 24 -20.95 -6.03 19.33
CA ASP A 24 -20.82 -4.58 19.24
C ASP A 24 -20.21 -4.11 17.90
N GLY A 25 -19.93 -5.02 16.96
CA GLY A 25 -19.33 -4.69 15.66
C GLY A 25 -19.98 -3.49 14.94
N PRO A 26 -21.32 -3.41 14.84
CA PRO A 26 -21.99 -2.24 14.26
C PRO A 26 -21.71 -0.92 15.00
N LEU A 27 -21.60 -0.97 16.34
CA LEU A 27 -21.27 0.22 17.15
C LEU A 27 -19.80 0.62 16.98
N GLN A 28 -18.89 -0.34 16.84
CA GLN A 28 -17.50 -0.07 16.49
C GLN A 28 -17.40 0.65 15.13
N THR A 29 -18.13 0.17 14.12
CA THR A 29 -18.18 0.83 12.81
C THR A 29 -18.72 2.26 12.92
N ARG A 30 -19.82 2.48 13.65
CA ARG A 30 -20.39 3.83 13.84
C ARG A 30 -19.46 4.77 14.58
N LEU A 31 -18.74 4.28 15.59
CA LEU A 31 -17.73 5.06 16.30
C LEU A 31 -16.62 5.53 15.35
N LEU A 32 -16.07 4.61 14.55
CA LEU A 32 -15.04 4.93 13.57
C LEU A 32 -15.56 5.89 12.50
N GLU A 33 -16.75 5.66 11.98
CA GLU A 33 -17.39 6.52 10.97
C GLU A 33 -17.55 7.96 11.48
N MET A 34 -18.13 8.14 12.67
CA MET A 34 -18.32 9.47 13.26
C MET A 34 -16.98 10.20 13.44
N ASN A 35 -15.93 9.49 13.89
CA ASN A 35 -14.61 10.08 14.07
C ASN A 35 -13.92 10.33 12.73
N LEU A 36 -14.05 9.47 11.72
CA LEU A 36 -13.46 9.70 10.39
C LEU A 36 -14.07 10.91 9.69
N LEU A 37 -15.35 11.19 9.91
CA LEU A 37 -16.03 12.36 9.34
C LEU A 37 -15.72 13.67 10.10
N SER A 38 -15.55 13.59 11.42
CA SER A 38 -15.45 14.79 12.28
C SER A 38 -14.03 15.12 12.74
N ALA A 39 -13.22 14.10 12.99
CA ALA A 39 -11.88 14.18 13.56
C ALA A 39 -10.99 13.00 13.11
N PRO A 40 -10.53 12.98 11.83
CA PRO A 40 -9.77 11.85 11.26
C PRO A 40 -8.56 11.41 12.10
N GLN A 41 -7.89 12.35 12.77
CA GLN A 41 -6.72 12.05 13.62
C GLN A 41 -7.08 11.17 14.83
N VAL A 42 -8.29 11.32 15.38
CA VAL A 42 -8.77 10.48 16.49
C VAL A 42 -9.07 9.08 15.99
N ALA A 43 -9.71 8.97 14.82
CA ALA A 43 -9.95 7.67 14.19
C ALA A 43 -8.63 6.94 13.85
N ASP A 44 -7.63 7.65 13.33
CA ASP A 44 -6.30 7.09 13.05
C ASP A 44 -5.63 6.54 14.32
N ALA A 45 -5.74 7.27 15.44
CA ALA A 45 -5.23 6.80 16.73
C ALA A 45 -5.96 5.55 17.25
N ILE A 46 -7.30 5.50 17.12
CA ILE A 46 -8.11 4.34 17.52
C ILE A 46 -7.72 3.10 16.69
N LEU A 47 -7.64 3.25 15.36
CA LEU A 47 -7.24 2.18 14.45
C LEU A 47 -5.80 1.72 14.72
N GLY A 48 -4.88 2.67 14.94
CA GLY A 48 -3.48 2.38 15.25
C GLY A 48 -3.27 1.64 16.57
N ASN A 49 -4.16 1.82 17.54
CA ASN A 49 -4.12 1.12 18.83
C ASN A 49 -4.69 -0.30 18.77
N ASN A 50 -5.23 -0.76 17.62
CA ASN A 50 -5.86 -2.07 17.46
C ASN A 50 -6.91 -2.38 18.56
N MET A 51 -7.71 -1.37 18.92
CA MET A 51 -8.71 -1.50 19.99
C MET A 51 -9.94 -2.31 19.58
N PHE A 52 -10.22 -2.41 18.28
CA PHE A 52 -11.44 -3.01 17.73
C PHE A 52 -11.10 -3.97 16.58
N HIS A 53 -11.83 -5.08 16.47
CA HIS A 53 -11.62 -6.09 15.43
C HIS A 53 -12.88 -6.50 14.66
N HIS A 54 -14.07 -6.12 15.13
CA HIS A 54 -15.35 -6.61 14.61
C HIS A 54 -16.11 -5.62 13.73
N TYR A 55 -15.55 -4.45 13.47
CA TYR A 55 -16.14 -3.46 12.56
C TYR A 55 -16.09 -3.89 11.09
N ASP A 56 -16.98 -3.32 10.29
CA ASP A 56 -16.96 -3.41 8.83
C ASP A 56 -15.69 -2.75 8.26
N ARG A 57 -14.69 -3.58 7.93
CA ARG A 57 -13.39 -3.14 7.41
C ARG A 57 -13.51 -2.46 6.06
N ALA A 58 -14.39 -2.93 5.17
CA ALA A 58 -14.54 -2.36 3.84
C ALA A 58 -15.12 -0.95 3.90
N HIS A 59 -16.15 -0.75 4.73
CA HIS A 59 -16.72 0.56 4.95
C HIS A 59 -15.73 1.53 5.60
N VAL A 60 -15.02 1.09 6.64
CA VAL A 60 -14.00 1.92 7.31
C VAL A 60 -12.86 2.27 6.37
N ALA A 61 -12.41 1.36 5.51
CA ALA A 61 -11.36 1.62 4.53
C ALA A 61 -11.74 2.76 3.56
N GLN A 62 -12.97 2.75 3.04
CA GLN A 62 -13.47 3.81 2.16
C GLN A 62 -13.53 5.16 2.87
N LEU A 63 -13.95 5.18 4.13
CA LEU A 63 -13.96 6.40 4.94
C LEU A 63 -12.54 6.91 5.24
N CYS A 64 -11.58 6.01 5.48
CA CYS A 64 -10.17 6.37 5.61
C CYS A 64 -9.63 7.00 4.31
N GLU A 65 -9.96 6.46 3.13
CA GLU A 65 -9.57 7.04 1.84
C GLU A 65 -10.15 8.46 1.68
N ASN A 66 -11.45 8.63 1.97
CA ASN A 66 -12.12 9.94 1.90
C ASN A 66 -11.56 10.95 2.90
N ALA A 67 -11.09 10.50 4.05
CA ALA A 67 -10.46 11.33 5.08
C ALA A 67 -8.98 11.65 4.80
N GLY A 68 -8.41 11.15 3.69
CA GLY A 68 -7.01 11.33 3.33
C GLY A 68 -6.03 10.39 4.07
N LEU A 69 -6.55 9.40 4.80
CA LEU A 69 -5.77 8.39 5.54
C LEU A 69 -5.54 7.14 4.68
N LEU A 70 -4.88 7.32 3.53
CA LEU A 70 -4.66 6.24 2.55
C LEU A 70 -3.89 5.02 3.10
N GLN A 71 -2.95 5.21 4.02
CA GLN A 71 -2.23 4.10 4.65
C GLN A 71 -3.19 3.18 5.41
N ARG A 72 -4.10 3.76 6.20
CA ARG A 72 -5.13 2.99 6.92
C ARG A 72 -6.13 2.34 5.98
N ALA A 73 -6.52 3.03 4.92
CA ALA A 73 -7.38 2.45 3.90
C ALA A 73 -6.78 1.16 3.32
N LEU A 74 -5.49 1.20 2.94
CA LEU A 74 -4.76 0.04 2.42
C LEU A 74 -4.60 -1.11 3.43
N GLU A 75 -4.45 -0.83 4.72
CA GLU A 75 -4.40 -1.86 5.78
C GLU A 75 -5.75 -2.58 5.99
N HIS A 76 -6.85 -1.92 5.61
CA HIS A 76 -8.20 -2.46 5.78
C HIS A 76 -8.80 -3.01 4.48
N TYR A 77 -8.28 -2.62 3.32
CA TYR A 77 -8.70 -3.20 2.06
C TYR A 77 -8.35 -4.68 1.98
N THR A 78 -9.33 -5.45 1.53
CA THR A 78 -9.22 -6.89 1.29
C THR A 78 -9.40 -7.25 -0.18
N ASP A 79 -10.03 -6.35 -0.96
CA ASP A 79 -10.22 -6.50 -2.39
C ASP A 79 -9.05 -5.90 -3.16
N LEU A 80 -8.44 -6.70 -4.05
CA LEU A 80 -7.35 -6.28 -4.92
C LEU A 80 -7.71 -5.08 -5.79
N TYR A 81 -8.96 -4.94 -6.20
CA TYR A 81 -9.43 -3.79 -6.98
C TYR A 81 -9.25 -2.48 -6.21
N ASP A 82 -9.67 -2.44 -4.95
CA ASP A 82 -9.53 -1.26 -4.10
C ASP A 82 -8.06 -1.00 -3.73
N ILE A 83 -7.28 -2.06 -3.45
CA ILE A 83 -5.83 -1.93 -3.22
C ILE A 83 -5.15 -1.30 -4.43
N LYS A 84 -5.42 -1.78 -5.65
CA LYS A 84 -4.85 -1.20 -6.88
C LYS A 84 -5.25 0.25 -7.08
N ARG A 85 -6.50 0.62 -6.75
CA ARG A 85 -6.95 2.02 -6.84
C ARG A 85 -6.23 2.92 -5.83
N ALA A 86 -5.99 2.45 -4.62
CA ALA A 86 -5.34 3.25 -3.58
C ALA A 86 -3.82 3.33 -3.78
N VAL A 87 -3.16 2.24 -4.18
CA VAL A 87 -1.69 2.12 -4.25
C VAL A 87 -1.06 3.03 -5.32
N VAL A 88 -1.82 3.42 -6.35
CA VAL A 88 -1.34 4.33 -7.40
C VAL A 88 -1.11 5.76 -6.88
N HIS A 89 -1.72 6.13 -5.76
CA HIS A 89 -1.56 7.44 -5.11
C HIS A 89 -0.29 7.50 -4.25
N THR A 90 0.84 7.06 -4.81
CA THR A 90 2.14 6.94 -4.11
C THR A 90 2.63 8.23 -3.46
N HIS A 91 2.29 9.40 -4.00
CA HIS A 91 2.63 10.71 -3.44
C HIS A 91 2.00 10.98 -2.06
N LEU A 92 0.91 10.29 -1.73
CA LEU A 92 0.24 10.38 -0.43
C LEU A 92 0.74 9.32 0.55
N LEU A 93 1.59 8.40 0.08
CA LEU A 93 2.11 7.28 0.85
C LEU A 93 3.60 7.48 1.13
N LYS A 94 4.05 7.04 2.31
CA LYS A 94 5.48 7.04 2.62
C LYS A 94 6.14 5.88 1.85
N PRO A 95 7.22 6.13 1.08
CA PRO A 95 7.89 5.09 0.29
C PRO A 95 8.28 3.86 1.11
N ASP A 96 8.91 4.06 2.28
CA ASP A 96 9.34 2.95 3.14
C ASP A 96 8.17 2.10 3.66
N TRP A 97 7.07 2.75 4.03
CA TRP A 97 5.87 2.04 4.49
C TRP A 97 5.26 1.23 3.35
N LEU A 98 5.16 1.83 2.15
CA LEU A 98 4.61 1.16 0.98
C LEU A 98 5.47 -0.05 0.60
N VAL A 99 6.79 0.08 0.61
CA VAL A 99 7.70 -1.05 0.40
C VAL A 99 7.45 -2.16 1.41
N ASN A 100 7.24 -1.84 2.70
CA ASN A 100 6.93 -2.86 3.70
C ASN A 100 5.54 -3.51 3.51
N TYR A 101 4.53 -2.74 3.09
CA TYR A 101 3.17 -3.22 2.83
C TYR A 101 3.14 -4.29 1.72
N PHE A 102 3.98 -4.16 0.68
CA PHE A 102 4.10 -5.21 -0.33
C PHE A 102 4.59 -6.55 0.24
N GLY A 103 5.26 -6.56 1.39
CA GLY A 103 5.63 -7.78 2.09
C GLY A 103 4.46 -8.55 2.73
N SER A 104 3.30 -7.92 2.90
CA SER A 104 2.08 -8.59 3.37
C SER A 104 1.17 -9.07 2.25
N LEU A 105 1.44 -8.66 1.00
CA LEU A 105 0.68 -9.08 -0.18
C LEU A 105 1.19 -10.42 -0.70
N SER A 106 0.33 -11.16 -1.40
CA SER A 106 0.76 -12.34 -2.15
C SER A 106 1.67 -11.95 -3.32
N VAL A 107 2.41 -12.91 -3.87
CA VAL A 107 3.27 -12.68 -5.05
C VAL A 107 2.43 -12.21 -6.26
N GLU A 108 1.27 -12.83 -6.46
CA GLU A 108 0.35 -12.47 -7.55
C GLU A 108 -0.21 -11.06 -7.39
N ASP A 109 -0.71 -10.73 -6.18
CA ASP A 109 -1.27 -9.41 -5.89
C ASP A 109 -0.21 -8.32 -5.99
N SER A 110 1.03 -8.61 -5.56
CA SER A 110 2.16 -7.69 -5.65
C SER A 110 2.47 -7.35 -7.11
N LEU A 111 2.55 -8.35 -8.00
CA LEU A 111 2.81 -8.11 -9.42
C LEU A 111 1.68 -7.29 -10.06
N GLU A 112 0.42 -7.60 -9.74
CA GLU A 112 -0.73 -6.84 -10.23
C GLU A 112 -0.76 -5.39 -9.71
N CYS A 113 -0.34 -5.16 -8.46
CA CYS A 113 -0.21 -3.81 -7.91
C CYS A 113 0.94 -3.03 -8.57
N LEU A 114 2.11 -3.66 -8.79
CA LEU A 114 3.23 -3.00 -9.48
C LEU A 114 2.85 -2.62 -10.92
N LYS A 115 2.12 -3.49 -11.63
CA LYS A 115 1.54 -3.17 -12.95
C LYS A 115 0.63 -1.95 -12.88
N ALA A 116 -0.30 -1.92 -11.93
CA ALA A 116 -1.22 -0.79 -11.76
C ALA A 116 -0.48 0.52 -11.47
N MET A 117 0.55 0.49 -10.62
CA MET A 117 1.40 1.64 -10.32
C MET A 117 2.11 2.17 -11.57
N LEU A 118 2.73 1.30 -12.37
CA LEU A 118 3.40 1.71 -13.59
C LEU A 118 2.40 2.23 -14.63
N GLN A 119 1.25 1.59 -14.78
CA GLN A 119 0.19 2.00 -15.71
C GLN A 119 -0.38 3.38 -15.39
N ALA A 120 -0.53 3.70 -14.09
CA ALA A 120 -1.06 4.99 -13.67
C ALA A 120 -0.07 6.14 -13.93
N ASN A 121 1.19 5.99 -13.51
CA ASN A 121 2.22 6.99 -13.77
C ASN A 121 3.63 6.39 -13.60
N ILE A 122 4.23 5.96 -14.71
CA ILE A 122 5.58 5.39 -14.73
C ILE A 122 6.58 6.33 -14.04
N ARG A 123 6.69 7.60 -14.46
CA ARG A 123 7.73 8.51 -13.97
C ARG A 123 7.67 8.74 -12.47
N GLN A 124 6.46 8.89 -11.93
CA GLN A 124 6.26 9.15 -10.51
C GLN A 124 6.50 7.89 -9.68
N ASN A 125 6.03 6.74 -10.16
CA ASN A 125 6.02 5.50 -9.37
C ASN A 125 7.28 4.65 -9.55
N LEU A 126 8.11 4.96 -10.56
CA LEU A 126 9.28 4.16 -10.94
C LEU A 126 10.21 3.86 -9.77
N GLN A 127 10.58 4.90 -9.02
CA GLN A 127 11.51 4.78 -7.89
C GLN A 127 11.01 3.79 -6.84
N VAL A 128 9.73 3.90 -6.45
CA VAL A 128 9.13 3.00 -5.45
C VAL A 128 9.00 1.58 -5.99
N VAL A 129 8.56 1.44 -7.25
CA VAL A 129 8.45 0.13 -7.92
C VAL A 129 9.80 -0.58 -7.98
N VAL A 130 10.89 0.14 -8.30
CA VAL A 130 12.26 -0.42 -8.30
C VAL A 130 12.70 -0.84 -6.89
N GLN A 131 12.38 -0.05 -5.86
CA GLN A 131 12.70 -0.40 -4.48
C GLN A 131 11.97 -1.67 -4.02
N ILE A 132 10.66 -1.78 -4.29
CA ILE A 132 9.87 -2.99 -4.01
C ILE A 132 10.45 -4.18 -4.75
N SER A 133 10.70 -4.02 -6.05
CA SER A 133 11.27 -5.05 -6.92
C SER A 133 12.61 -5.53 -6.37
N THR A 134 13.50 -4.61 -5.99
CA THR A 134 14.82 -4.95 -5.41
C THR A 134 14.69 -5.71 -4.09
N LYS A 135 13.76 -5.31 -3.22
CA LYS A 135 13.60 -5.93 -1.90
C LYS A 135 12.97 -7.33 -1.98
N TYR A 136 11.99 -7.53 -2.86
CA TYR A 136 11.21 -8.77 -2.96
C TYR A 136 11.54 -9.61 -4.20
N HIS A 137 12.65 -9.32 -4.92
CA HIS A 137 13.01 -10.02 -6.15
C HIS A 137 13.13 -11.54 -6.00
N GLU A 138 13.56 -12.03 -4.85
CA GLU A 138 13.65 -13.48 -4.58
C GLU A 138 12.28 -14.16 -4.59
N GLN A 139 11.23 -13.46 -4.12
CA GLN A 139 9.86 -13.99 -4.07
C GLN A 139 9.11 -13.75 -5.39
N LEU A 140 9.28 -12.56 -5.96
CA LEU A 140 8.61 -12.15 -7.21
C LEU A 140 9.25 -12.77 -8.45
N THR A 141 10.46 -13.32 -8.32
CA THR A 141 11.31 -13.83 -9.41
C THR A 141 11.82 -12.72 -10.33
N THR A 142 13.13 -12.72 -10.59
CA THR A 142 13.78 -11.72 -11.45
C THR A 142 13.19 -11.68 -12.87
N GLN A 143 12.84 -12.85 -13.44
CA GLN A 143 12.24 -12.92 -14.77
C GLN A 143 10.91 -12.16 -14.86
N ALA A 144 10.00 -12.36 -13.90
CA ALA A 144 8.70 -11.70 -13.91
C ALA A 144 8.83 -10.18 -13.76
N LEU A 145 9.82 -9.71 -12.99
CA LEU A 145 10.13 -8.29 -12.85
C LEU A 145 10.75 -7.71 -14.13
N ILE A 146 11.63 -8.45 -14.83
CA ILE A 146 12.15 -8.06 -16.14
C ILE A 146 11.00 -7.91 -17.14
N ASP A 147 10.18 -8.95 -17.29
CA ASP A 147 9.03 -8.96 -18.20
C ASP A 147 8.06 -7.80 -17.89
N LEU A 148 7.86 -7.50 -16.61
CA LEU A 148 7.08 -6.35 -16.15
C LEU A 148 7.66 -5.04 -16.68
N PHE A 149 8.92 -4.72 -16.40
CA PHE A 149 9.53 -3.46 -16.85
C PHE A 149 9.60 -3.36 -18.38
N GLU A 150 9.83 -4.48 -19.08
CA GLU A 150 9.84 -4.53 -20.54
C GLU A 150 8.46 -4.27 -21.15
N SER A 151 7.40 -4.81 -20.54
CA SER A 151 6.02 -4.58 -21.01
C SER A 151 5.64 -3.10 -21.00
N PHE A 152 6.15 -2.34 -20.02
CA PHE A 152 5.96 -0.89 -19.92
C PHE A 152 7.04 -0.07 -20.65
N LYS A 153 7.97 -0.73 -21.35
CA LYS A 153 9.13 -0.11 -22.02
C LYS A 153 9.96 0.77 -21.10
N SER A 154 10.04 0.42 -19.82
CA SER A 154 10.75 1.18 -18.80
C SER A 154 12.20 0.72 -18.69
N PHE A 155 13.02 1.15 -19.66
CA PHE A 155 14.45 0.82 -19.69
C PHE A 155 15.21 1.41 -18.51
N GLU A 156 14.82 2.60 -18.05
CA GLU A 156 15.39 3.24 -16.85
C GLU A 156 15.10 2.44 -15.57
N GLY A 157 13.86 1.99 -15.39
CA GLY A 157 13.49 1.13 -14.25
C GLY A 157 14.24 -0.19 -14.26
N LEU A 158 14.32 -0.82 -15.43
CA LEU A 158 15.06 -2.05 -15.63
C LEU A 158 16.55 -1.85 -15.35
N PHE A 159 17.14 -0.73 -15.76
CA PHE A 159 18.53 -0.39 -15.45
C PHE A 159 18.78 -0.28 -13.94
N TYR A 160 17.94 0.48 -13.22
CA TYR A 160 18.10 0.65 -11.78
C TYR A 160 17.87 -0.64 -11.01
N PHE A 161 16.86 -1.43 -11.40
CA PHE A 161 16.57 -2.73 -10.80
C PHE A 161 17.68 -3.75 -11.07
N LEU A 162 18.09 -3.92 -12.31
CA LEU A 162 19.17 -4.85 -12.64
C LEU A 162 20.49 -4.40 -11.99
N GLY A 163 20.78 -3.09 -11.96
CA GLY A 163 21.96 -2.55 -11.31
C GLY A 163 22.01 -2.80 -9.80
N SER A 164 20.86 -2.89 -9.12
CA SER A 164 20.82 -3.20 -7.68
C SER A 164 21.05 -4.69 -7.40
N ILE A 165 20.65 -5.59 -8.31
CA ILE A 165 20.76 -7.05 -8.12
C ILE A 165 21.98 -7.69 -8.82
N VAL A 166 22.57 -7.06 -9.84
CA VAL A 166 23.62 -7.67 -10.69
C VAL A 166 24.86 -8.09 -9.90
N ASN A 167 25.21 -7.35 -8.84
CA ASN A 167 26.35 -7.69 -7.99
C ASN A 167 26.11 -8.92 -7.11
N PHE A 168 24.84 -9.30 -6.91
CA PHE A 168 24.44 -10.40 -6.03
C PHE A 168 23.92 -11.61 -6.82
N SER A 169 23.43 -11.40 -8.04
CA SER A 169 22.95 -12.46 -8.92
C SER A 169 24.11 -13.16 -9.64
N GLN A 170 24.07 -14.49 -9.71
CA GLN A 170 24.96 -15.30 -10.55
C GLN A 170 24.33 -15.69 -11.88
N ASP A 171 23.09 -15.24 -12.14
CA ASP A 171 22.35 -15.61 -13.34
C ASP A 171 22.93 -14.88 -14.58
N PRO A 172 23.47 -15.61 -15.57
CA PRO A 172 24.01 -15.03 -16.79
C PRO A 172 23.00 -14.16 -17.54
N GLU A 173 21.71 -14.46 -17.45
CA GLU A 173 20.65 -13.69 -18.12
C GLU A 173 20.51 -12.29 -17.51
N VAL A 174 20.60 -12.17 -16.19
CA VAL A 174 20.58 -10.88 -15.48
C VAL A 174 21.77 -10.02 -15.88
N HIS A 175 22.97 -10.60 -15.95
CA HIS A 175 24.19 -9.91 -16.39
C HIS A 175 24.09 -9.47 -17.85
N PHE A 176 23.62 -10.35 -18.73
CA PHE A 176 23.44 -10.05 -20.15
C PHE A 176 22.42 -8.92 -20.36
N LYS A 177 21.26 -9.02 -19.71
CA LYS A 177 20.19 -8.02 -19.80
C LYS A 177 20.65 -6.68 -19.25
N TYR A 178 21.39 -6.67 -18.14
CA TYR A 178 21.94 -5.45 -17.56
C TYR A 178 22.89 -4.74 -18.54
N ILE A 179 23.79 -5.50 -19.19
CA ILE A 179 24.70 -4.98 -20.21
C ILE A 179 23.92 -4.41 -21.40
N GLN A 180 22.89 -5.12 -21.88
CA GLN A 180 22.05 -4.69 -22.99
C GLN A 180 21.33 -3.37 -22.68
N VAL A 181 20.71 -3.27 -21.50
CA VAL A 181 19.98 -2.07 -21.07
C VAL A 181 20.93 -0.90 -20.85
N ARG A 182 22.11 -1.15 -20.26
CA ARG A 182 23.15 -0.12 -20.08
C ARG A 182 23.66 0.46 -21.40
N MET A 183 23.75 -0.35 -22.45
CA MET A 183 24.11 0.13 -23.80
C MET A 183 22.97 0.86 -24.51
N SER A 184 21.72 0.57 -24.13
CA SER A 184 20.53 1.13 -24.76
C SER A 184 20.03 2.41 -24.08
N SER A 185 20.43 2.66 -22.84
CA SER A 185 20.10 3.88 -22.11
C SER A 185 21.05 5.00 -22.53
N PRO A 186 20.58 6.06 -23.22
CA PRO A 186 21.42 7.22 -23.49
C PRO A 186 21.68 7.90 -22.15
N TYR A 187 22.94 8.16 -21.84
CA TYR A 187 23.30 9.12 -20.80
C TYR A 187 22.68 10.49 -21.11
#